data_AF-A0A1Z2L266-F1
#
_entry.id   AF-A0A1Z2L266-F1
#
_cell.length_a   1.000
_cell.length_b   1.000
_cell.length_c   1.000
_cell.angle_alpha   90.00
_cell.angle_beta   90.00
_cell.angle_gamma   90.00
#
_symmetry.space_group_name_H-M   'P 1'
#
loop_
_entity.id
_entity.type
_entity.pdbx_description
1 polymer ?
#
loop_
_entity_poly.entity_id
_entity_poly.type
_entity_poly.pdbx_seq_one_letter_code
_entity_poly.pdbx_strand_id
1 'polypeptide(L)'
;MTYRNGAFVVDTREGVIAQVIGAVGDRVQLRKPGGGLEWEVPFAALRLATRQEREATGLWPDKSLPAYGCAECVQLDAARRAAAEGDDEIKAGDALVAQRRHWRSAHMLPVGR
;
A
#
# COMPACT_ATOMS: atom_id res chain seq x y z
N MET A 1 2.43 5.89 25.66
CA MET A 1 2.36 4.96 24.52
C MET A 1 1.78 5.70 23.34
N THR A 2 2.38 5.65 22.16
CA THR A 2 1.77 6.22 20.96
C THR A 2 1.85 5.23 19.80
N TYR A 3 0.83 5.24 18.96
CA TYR A 3 0.92 4.64 17.64
C TYR A 3 1.85 5.49 16.76
N ARG A 4 2.53 4.85 15.81
CA ARG A 4 3.35 5.54 14.82
C ARG A 4 2.46 6.33 13.87
N ASN A 5 2.90 7.52 13.45
CA ASN A 5 2.28 8.23 12.33
C ASN A 5 2.22 7.33 11.08
N GLY A 6 1.07 7.29 10.44
CA GLY A 6 0.73 6.40 9.34
C GLY A 6 0.13 5.05 9.75
N ALA A 7 0.13 4.70 11.04
CA ALA A 7 -0.53 3.48 11.52
C ALA A 7 -2.05 3.57 11.35
N PHE A 8 -2.69 2.43 11.11
CA PHE A 8 -4.15 2.34 11.03
C PHE A 8 -4.70 1.78 12.33
N VAL A 9 -5.69 2.49 12.86
CA VAL A 9 -6.36 2.17 14.12
C VAL A 9 -7.87 2.17 13.93
N VAL A 10 -8.56 1.48 14.81
CA VAL A 10 -10.01 1.54 14.96
C VAL A 10 -10.31 2.40 16.18
N ASP A 11 -11.09 3.46 15.98
CA ASP A 11 -11.75 4.17 17.09
C ASP A 11 -12.88 3.28 17.61
N THR A 12 -12.67 2.66 18.76
CA THR A 12 -13.61 1.67 19.31
C THR A 12 -14.91 2.29 19.81
N ARG A 13 -15.00 3.63 19.88
CA ARG A 13 -16.23 4.34 20.27
C ARG A 13 -17.27 4.30 19.17
N GLU A 14 -16.82 4.40 17.91
CA GLU A 14 -17.69 4.48 16.73
C GLU A 14 -17.45 3.34 15.73
N GLY A 15 -16.44 2.49 15.95
CA GLY A 15 -16.08 1.41 15.03
C GLY A 15 -15.43 1.90 13.73
N VAL A 16 -14.93 3.14 13.71
CA VAL A 16 -14.41 3.80 12.51
C VAL A 16 -12.90 3.58 12.39
N ILE A 17 -12.45 3.20 11.20
CA ILE A 17 -11.01 3.06 10.89
C ILE A 17 -10.43 4.43 10.55
N ALA A 18 -9.26 4.72 11.09
CA ALA A 18 -8.53 5.96 10.86
C ALA A 18 -7.01 5.74 10.74
N GLN A 19 -6.35 6.71 10.12
CA GLN A 19 -4.90 6.80 10.07
C GLN A 19 -4.40 7.76 11.15
N VAL A 20 -3.38 7.35 11.90
CA VAL A 20 -2.70 8.20 12.88
C VAL A 20 -1.85 9.24 12.14
N ILE A 21 -2.05 10.51 12.45
CA ILE A 21 -1.28 11.62 11.88
C ILE A 21 -0.41 12.34 12.91
N GLY A 22 -0.68 12.13 14.20
CA GLY A 22 0.07 12.69 15.31
C GLY A 22 -0.42 12.18 16.66
N ALA A 23 0.27 12.59 17.72
CA ALA A 23 -0.18 12.37 19.09
C ALA A 23 0.33 13.50 20.00
N VAL A 24 -0.52 13.90 20.94
CA VAL A 24 -0.22 14.94 21.94
C VAL A 24 -0.75 14.45 23.29
N GLY A 25 0.16 14.21 24.25
CA GLY A 25 -0.22 13.67 25.55
C GLY A 25 -0.84 12.27 25.45
N ASP A 26 -2.05 12.09 26.01
CA ASP A 26 -2.83 10.85 25.91
C ASP A 26 -3.73 10.79 24.66
N ARG A 27 -3.76 11.87 23.87
CA ARG A 27 -4.62 12.01 22.69
C ARG A 27 -3.85 11.68 21.43
N VAL A 28 -4.53 11.00 20.52
CA VAL A 28 -4.02 10.64 19.21
C VAL A 28 -4.84 11.38 18.17
N GLN A 29 -4.15 12.05 17.25
CA GLN A 29 -4.75 12.73 16.11
C GLN A 29 -4.90 11.73 14.97
N LEU A 30 -6.13 11.63 14.48
CA LEU A 30 -6.54 10.69 13.46
C LEU A 30 -7.05 11.44 12.25
N ARG A 31 -6.98 10.77 11.09
CA ARG A 31 -7.57 11.21 9.84
C ARG A 31 -8.30 10.08 9.17
N LYS A 32 -9.41 10.38 8.49
CA LYS A 32 -10.09 9.40 7.66
C LYS A 32 -9.10 8.80 6.63
N PRO A 33 -9.05 7.48 6.47
CA PRO A 33 -8.21 6.84 5.48
C PRO A 33 -8.56 7.41 4.08
N GLY A 34 -7.56 7.70 3.24
CA GLY A 34 -7.77 8.38 1.96
C GLY A 34 -7.82 9.92 2.02
N GLY A 35 -7.75 10.49 3.23
CA GLY A 35 -7.87 11.93 3.46
C GLY A 35 -9.27 12.35 3.87
N GLY A 36 -9.42 13.60 4.30
CA GLY A 36 -10.68 14.16 4.79
C GLY A 36 -10.64 14.45 6.28
N LEU A 37 -11.75 14.17 6.97
CA LEU A 37 -11.98 14.58 8.36
C LEU A 37 -10.83 14.14 9.28
N GLU A 38 -10.40 15.08 10.13
CA GLU A 38 -9.41 14.86 11.19
C GLU A 38 -10.10 15.01 12.54
N TRP A 39 -9.75 14.15 13.49
CA TRP A 39 -10.32 14.19 14.84
C TRP A 39 -9.37 13.59 15.88
N GLU A 40 -9.65 13.87 17.15
CA GLU A 40 -8.80 13.45 18.28
C GLU A 40 -9.49 12.45 19.20
N VAL A 41 -8.75 11.42 19.59
CA VAL A 41 -9.25 10.28 20.37
C VAL A 41 -8.26 9.94 21.49
N PRO A 42 -8.72 9.57 22.71
CA PRO A 42 -7.80 9.06 23.72
C PRO A 42 -7.16 7.75 23.25
N PHE A 43 -5.88 7.53 23.55
CA PHE A 43 -5.16 6.30 23.19
C PHE A 43 -5.88 5.03 23.69
N ALA A 44 -6.53 5.11 24.86
CA ALA A 44 -7.27 3.99 25.45
C ALA A 44 -8.51 3.56 24.64
N ALA A 45 -9.02 4.43 23.76
CA ALA A 45 -10.16 4.14 22.88
C ALA A 45 -9.72 3.66 21.48
N LEU A 46 -8.44 3.29 21.32
CA LEU A 46 -7.86 2.90 20.05
C LEU A 46 -7.28 1.49 20.08
N ARG A 47 -7.59 0.73 19.03
CA ARG A 47 -6.98 -0.57 18.74
C ARG A 47 -6.30 -0.54 17.39
N LEU A 48 -5.22 -1.30 17.19
CA LEU A 48 -4.69 -1.54 15.85
C LEU A 48 -5.75 -2.18 14.94
N ALA A 49 -5.90 -1.61 13.74
CA ALA A 49 -6.74 -2.20 12.70
C ALA A 49 -6.10 -3.47 12.15
N THR A 50 -6.88 -4.54 12.04
CA THR A 50 -6.47 -5.78 11.38
C THR A 50 -6.28 -5.57 9.88
N ARG A 51 -5.65 -6.54 9.22
CA ARG A 51 -5.50 -6.52 7.77
C ARG A 51 -6.86 -6.49 7.06
N GLN A 52 -7.79 -7.34 7.47
CA GLN A 52 -9.12 -7.44 6.88
C GLN A 52 -9.92 -6.14 7.03
N GLU A 53 -9.86 -5.51 8.21
CA GLU A 53 -10.49 -4.20 8.46
C GLU A 53 -9.91 -3.13 7.52
N ARG A 54 -8.58 -3.09 7.34
CA ARG A 54 -7.95 -2.14 6.40
C ARG A 54 -8.39 -2.37 4.95
N GLU A 55 -8.46 -3.64 4.52
CA GLU A 55 -8.90 -4.02 3.17
C GLU A 55 -10.35 -3.61 2.91
N ALA A 56 -11.24 -3.80 3.89
CA ALA A 56 -12.67 -3.44 3.78
C ALA A 56 -12.93 -1.93 3.58
N THR A 57 -11.96 -1.06 3.89
CA THR A 57 -12.10 0.39 3.63
C THR A 57 -12.02 0.76 2.15
N GLY A 58 -11.59 -0.16 1.27
CA GLY A 58 -11.55 0.04 -0.18
C GLY A 58 -10.57 1.13 -0.66
N LEU A 59 -9.75 1.68 0.25
CA LEU A 59 -8.76 2.72 -0.04
C LEU A 59 -7.41 2.15 -0.44
N TRP A 60 -7.25 0.85 -0.28
CA TRP A 60 -6.22 0.07 -0.90
C TRP A 60 -6.83 -0.55 -2.15
N PRO A 61 -6.10 -0.64 -3.26
CA PRO A 61 -6.53 -1.48 -4.36
C PRO A 61 -6.79 -2.89 -3.81
N ASP A 62 -8.06 -3.26 -3.75
CA ASP A 62 -8.63 -4.55 -3.34
C ASP A 62 -7.91 -5.74 -4.01
N LYS A 63 -7.21 -5.47 -5.12
CA LYS A 63 -6.59 -6.44 -6.01
C LYS A 63 -5.21 -6.00 -6.50
N SER A 64 -4.43 -5.28 -5.71
CA SER A 64 -2.98 -5.34 -5.93
C SER A 64 -2.54 -6.76 -5.63
N LEU A 65 -2.55 -7.63 -6.65
CA LEU A 65 -1.96 -8.95 -6.53
C LEU A 65 -0.55 -8.75 -5.97
N PRO A 66 -0.15 -9.46 -4.91
CA PRO A 66 1.18 -9.31 -4.37
C PRO A 66 2.17 -9.60 -5.50
N ALA A 67 3.01 -8.63 -5.82
CA ALA A 67 4.11 -8.86 -6.76
C ALA A 67 5.09 -9.91 -6.23
N TYR A 68 5.12 -10.08 -4.90
CA TYR A 68 5.80 -11.18 -4.26
C TYR A 68 5.14 -12.51 -4.65
N GLY A 69 5.90 -13.36 -5.35
CA GLY A 69 5.44 -14.66 -5.86
C GLY A 69 4.86 -14.62 -7.28
N CYS A 70 4.83 -13.47 -7.95
CA CYS A 70 4.41 -13.38 -9.35
C CYS A 70 5.49 -13.98 -10.27
N ALA A 71 5.19 -15.10 -10.93
CA ALA A 71 6.12 -15.78 -11.83
C ALA A 71 6.54 -14.88 -13.02
N GLU A 72 5.62 -14.10 -13.57
CA GLU A 72 5.90 -13.19 -14.69
C GLU A 72 6.82 -12.03 -14.26
N CYS A 73 6.68 -11.51 -13.04
CA CYS A 73 7.63 -10.55 -12.47
C CYS A 73 9.05 -11.12 -12.42
N VAL A 74 9.21 -12.38 -12.00
CA VAL A 74 10.52 -13.06 -11.93
C VAL A 74 11.13 -13.20 -13.33
N GLN A 75 10.33 -13.58 -14.32
CA GLN A 75 10.81 -13.73 -15.70
C GLN A 75 11.21 -12.39 -16.32
N LEU A 76 10.42 -11.33 -16.13
CA LEU A 76 10.73 -10.00 -16.65
C LEU A 76 11.96 -9.38 -15.96
N ASP A 77 12.16 -9.65 -14.68
CA ASP A 77 13.39 -9.23 -13.98
C ASP A 77 14.63 -9.97 -14.50
N ALA A 78 14.54 -11.29 -14.69
CA ALA A 78 15.62 -12.07 -15.28
C ALA A 78 15.96 -11.61 -16.71
N ALA A 79 14.95 -11.35 -17.54
CA ALA A 79 15.12 -10.84 -18.90
C ALA A 79 15.80 -9.46 -18.91
N ARG A 80 15.39 -8.56 -18.00
CA ARG A 80 16.02 -7.25 -17.84
C ARG A 80 17.48 -7.36 -17.42
N ARG A 81 17.81 -8.24 -16.46
CA ARG A 81 19.20 -8.47 -16.03
C ARG A 81 20.06 -8.97 -17.18
N ALA A 82 19.59 -10.01 -17.87
CA ALA A 82 20.30 -10.57 -19.02
C ALA A 82 20.49 -9.55 -20.16
N ALA A 83 19.51 -8.66 -20.38
CA ALA A 83 19.63 -7.59 -21.37
C ALA A 83 20.64 -6.49 -20.94
N ALA A 84 20.73 -6.19 -19.64
CA ALA A 84 21.66 -5.20 -19.11
C ALA A 84 23.13 -5.66 -19.11
N GLU A 85 23.37 -6.98 -19.19
CA GLU A 85 24.71 -7.57 -19.33
C GLU A 85 25.22 -7.57 -20.78
N GLY A 86 24.34 -7.28 -21.76
CA GLY A 86 24.69 -7.16 -23.17
C GLY A 86 25.03 -5.73 -23.58
N ASP A 87 25.51 -5.57 -24.82
CA ASP A 87 25.89 -4.27 -25.41
C ASP A 87 24.72 -3.60 -26.16
N ASP A 88 23.54 -4.21 -26.16
CA ASP A 88 22.35 -3.71 -26.87
C ASP A 88 21.46 -2.86 -25.93
N GLU A 89 21.72 -1.55 -25.95
CA GLU A 89 20.99 -0.57 -25.13
C GLU A 89 19.49 -0.53 -25.43
N ILE A 90 19.08 -0.79 -26.68
CA ILE A 90 17.68 -0.81 -27.08
C ILE A 90 16.97 -1.99 -26.42
N LYS A 91 17.58 -3.18 -26.49
CA LYS A 91 17.07 -4.38 -25.84
C LYS A 91 16.98 -4.22 -24.32
N ALA A 92 17.96 -3.57 -23.69
CA ALA A 92 17.92 -3.25 -22.26
C ALA A 92 16.74 -2.30 -21.93
N GLY A 93 16.50 -1.30 -22.78
CA GLY A 93 15.37 -0.38 -22.67
C GLY A 93 14.02 -1.10 -22.79
N ASP A 94 13.84 -1.94 -23.80
CA ASP A 94 12.60 -2.69 -24.03
C ASP A 94 12.28 -3.64 -22.87
N ALA A 95 13.28 -4.34 -22.33
CA ALA A 95 13.10 -5.21 -21.17
C ALA A 95 12.66 -4.43 -19.91
N LEU A 96 13.20 -3.23 -19.71
CA LEU A 96 12.76 -2.34 -18.63
C LEU A 96 11.31 -1.88 -18.83
N VAL A 97 10.94 -1.50 -20.06
CA VAL A 97 9.56 -1.08 -20.39
C VAL A 97 8.58 -2.23 -20.15
N ALA A 98 8.93 -3.45 -20.57
CA ALA A 98 8.11 -4.64 -20.35
C ALA A 98 7.86 -4.91 -18.85
N GLN A 99 8.91 -4.88 -18.03
CA GLN A 99 8.80 -5.04 -16.58
C GLN A 99 7.88 -3.97 -15.96
N ARG A 100 8.06 -2.69 -16.33
CA ARG A 100 7.24 -1.59 -15.80
C ARG A 100 5.79 -1.66 -16.24
N ARG A 101 5.54 -2.05 -17.49
CA ARG A 101 4.19 -2.24 -18.03
C ARG A 101 3.46 -3.31 -17.24
N HIS A 102 4.09 -4.47 -17.02
CA HIS A 102 3.52 -5.56 -16.22
C HIS A 102 3.20 -5.09 -14.80
N TRP A 103 4.15 -4.45 -14.10
CA TRP A 103 3.92 -3.95 -12.75
C TRP A 103 2.68 -3.05 -12.67
N ARG A 104 2.57 -2.12 -13.62
CA ARG A 104 1.43 -1.19 -13.66
C ARG A 104 0.12 -1.92 -13.91
N SER A 105 0.06 -2.84 -14.88
CA SER A 105 -1.19 -3.51 -15.26
C SER A 105 -1.63 -4.61 -14.30
N ALA A 106 -0.69 -5.37 -13.75
CA ALA A 106 -0.98 -6.56 -12.94
C ALA A 106 -1.03 -6.26 -11.43
N HIS A 107 -0.31 -5.24 -10.97
CA HIS A 107 -0.11 -5.01 -9.54
C HIS A 107 -0.55 -3.62 -9.05
N MET A 108 -0.58 -2.58 -9.89
CA MET A 108 -1.03 -1.24 -9.46
C MET A 108 -2.46 -0.88 -9.86
N LEU A 109 -2.94 -1.40 -10.99
CA LEU A 109 -4.30 -1.13 -11.46
C LEU A 109 -5.25 -2.23 -10.97
N PRO A 110 -6.45 -1.88 -10.47
CA PRO A 110 -7.46 -2.87 -10.13
C PRO A 110 -7.87 -3.64 -11.40
N VAL A 111 -7.92 -4.97 -11.30
CA VAL A 111 -8.43 -5.83 -12.37
C VAL A 111 -9.94 -5.62 -12.51
N GLY A 112 -10.34 -5.06 -13.66
CA GLY A 112 -11.73 -5.00 -14.15
C GLY A 112 -12.49 -3.71 -13.81
N ARG A 113 -12.88 -2.98 -14.85
CA ARG A 113 -14.12 -2.20 -14.90
C ARG A 113 -15.09 -2.99 -15.78
#